data_AF-A0A3J8WUK5-F1
#
_entry.id   AF-A0A3J8WUK5-F1
#
_cell.length_a   1.000
_cell.length_b   1.000
_cell.length_c   1.000
_cell.angle_alpha   90.00
_cell.angle_beta   90.00
_cell.angle_gamma   90.00
#
_symmetry.space_group_name_H-M   'P 1'
#
loop_
_entity.id
_entity.type
_entity.pdbx_description
1 polymer ?
#
loop_
_entity_poly.entity_id
_entity_poly.type
_entity_poly.pdbx_seq_one_letter_code
_entity_poly.pdbx_strand_id
1 'polypeptide(L)'
;MQLFIFNIKQQDFIMNEQDVYLISNEYGEDKCPEGKLALYTNVQFNIGEVGNILIISPNIQLNEEQLASYGFIIGENSNISSIVNNMDQDATLISGLYVDGQTLTVKPGTTIPTLYDYPLGSENWNDAVNSVISAGIETVDLTMSIESDIVLEEEEEYSALLQIHNNNSESVDNVTITASSGNSAVFSVETATQTTSIAGNETANVRIPLLGTGQGSATLTCQLTMPFGIVNNGNNMTQTVVTVNEARPLHVTQSFAGDWQDTWPSTKYIYSYKLILSSAETEVDKWELSFVLPDGAEVYLKWLESESSWVELNTEKSVNGNVYLDSEPGHVISPEKNIELDIEILYPNQSTDYQTLKNLRLMQLA
;
A
#
# COMPACT_ATOMS: atom_id res chain seq x y z
N MET A 1 4.42 35.92 -12.29
CA MET A 1 4.72 34.49 -12.17
C MET A 1 3.39 33.78 -12.08
N GLN A 2 2.98 33.16 -13.19
CA GLN A 2 1.63 32.65 -13.40
C GLN A 2 1.61 31.20 -12.89
N LEU A 3 0.85 30.94 -11.82
CA LEU A 3 0.64 29.59 -11.29
C LEU A 3 -0.10 28.76 -12.34
N PHE A 4 0.57 27.75 -12.90
CA PHE A 4 -0.09 26.68 -13.62
C PHE A 4 -0.49 25.62 -12.60
N ILE A 5 -1.77 25.61 -12.22
CA ILE A 5 -2.39 24.49 -11.50
C ILE A 5 -2.69 23.43 -12.57
N PHE A 6 -1.97 22.31 -12.51
CA PHE A 6 -2.33 21.11 -13.26
C PHE A 6 -3.60 20.54 -12.63
N ASN A 7 -4.73 20.77 -13.29
CA ASN A 7 -5.99 20.10 -12.97
C ASN A 7 -5.93 18.73 -13.65
N ILE A 8 -5.43 17.71 -12.93
CA ILE A 8 -5.53 16.32 -13.38
C ILE A 8 -7.00 15.95 -13.26
N LYS A 9 -7.65 15.76 -14.42
CA LYS A 9 -9.01 15.21 -14.47
C LYS A 9 -8.93 13.76 -13.99
N GLN A 10 -9.28 13.52 -12.74
CA GLN A 10 -9.97 12.29 -12.39
C GLN A 10 -11.23 12.28 -13.26
N GLN A 11 -11.31 11.36 -14.20
CA GLN A 11 -12.53 11.16 -14.95
C GLN A 11 -13.48 10.43 -14.01
N ASP A 12 -14.15 11.18 -13.13
CA ASP A 12 -15.29 10.67 -12.37
C ASP A 12 -16.34 10.26 -13.39
N PHE A 13 -16.37 8.97 -13.72
CA PHE A 13 -17.47 8.39 -14.45
C PHE A 13 -18.66 8.43 -13.50
N ILE A 14 -19.53 9.42 -13.68
CA ILE A 14 -20.82 9.46 -12.99
C ILE A 14 -21.59 8.24 -13.50
N MET A 15 -21.56 7.13 -12.74
CA MET A 15 -22.43 5.98 -13.02
C MET A 15 -23.87 6.47 -12.99
N ASN A 16 -24.57 6.34 -14.10
CA ASN A 16 -26.02 6.54 -14.10
C ASN A 16 -26.68 5.33 -13.44
N GLU A 17 -27.85 5.49 -12.83
CA GLU A 17 -28.63 4.36 -12.28
C GLU A 17 -28.98 3.28 -13.33
N GLN A 18 -28.76 3.55 -14.63
CA GLN A 18 -28.94 2.58 -15.71
C GLN A 18 -27.66 1.82 -16.10
N ASP A 19 -26.52 2.20 -15.55
CA ASP A 19 -25.22 1.58 -15.83
C ASP A 19 -25.00 0.33 -15.00
N VAL A 20 -25.44 0.34 -13.74
CA VAL A 20 -25.52 -0.85 -12.90
C VAL A 20 -26.83 -0.83 -12.16
N TYR A 21 -27.63 -1.90 -12.25
CA TYR A 21 -28.88 -2.00 -11.50
C TYR A 21 -29.28 -3.44 -11.20
N LEU A 22 -30.00 -3.59 -10.10
CA LEU A 22 -30.51 -4.86 -9.62
C LEU A 22 -31.93 -5.10 -10.13
N ILE A 23 -32.19 -6.31 -10.62
CA ILE A 23 -33.53 -6.86 -10.78
C ILE A 23 -33.70 -7.93 -9.69
N SER A 24 -34.54 -7.66 -8.70
CA SER A 24 -34.72 -8.54 -7.54
C SER A 24 -35.80 -9.60 -7.74
N ASN A 25 -35.57 -10.81 -7.21
CA ASN A 25 -36.54 -11.92 -7.18
C ASN A 25 -37.13 -12.28 -8.56
N GLU A 26 -36.28 -12.31 -9.58
CA GLU A 26 -36.66 -12.59 -10.96
C GLU A 26 -35.84 -13.75 -11.53
N TYR A 27 -36.26 -14.24 -12.70
CA TYR A 27 -35.61 -15.32 -13.43
C TYR A 27 -35.76 -15.15 -14.93
N GLY A 28 -34.94 -15.88 -15.69
CA GLY A 28 -34.97 -15.94 -17.14
C GLY A 28 -33.74 -15.30 -17.80
N GLU A 29 -33.20 -15.98 -18.80
CA GLU A 29 -32.10 -15.49 -19.64
C GLU A 29 -32.47 -14.17 -20.36
N ASP A 30 -33.76 -14.02 -20.71
CA ASP A 30 -34.33 -12.88 -21.43
C ASP A 30 -34.30 -11.57 -20.62
N LYS A 31 -33.97 -11.64 -19.33
CA LYS A 31 -33.81 -10.46 -18.48
C LYS A 31 -32.52 -9.70 -18.76
N CYS A 32 -31.53 -10.31 -19.40
CA CYS A 32 -30.33 -9.61 -19.82
C CYS A 32 -30.62 -8.73 -21.05
N PRO A 33 -30.57 -7.39 -20.94
CA PRO A 33 -30.80 -6.53 -22.11
C PRO A 33 -29.72 -6.69 -23.17
N GLU A 34 -30.03 -6.27 -24.40
CA GLU A 34 -29.02 -6.11 -25.46
C GLU A 34 -27.92 -5.14 -25.03
N GLY A 35 -26.66 -5.49 -25.32
CA GLY A 35 -25.51 -4.63 -24.99
C GLY A 35 -25.12 -4.61 -23.51
N LYS A 36 -25.58 -5.57 -22.70
CA LYS A 36 -25.32 -5.63 -21.25
C LYS A 36 -24.79 -7.00 -20.82
N LEU A 37 -24.17 -7.01 -19.64
CA LEU A 37 -23.85 -8.22 -18.88
C LEU A 37 -24.90 -8.43 -17.79
N ALA A 38 -25.31 -9.68 -17.55
CA ALA A 38 -26.17 -10.06 -16.44
C ALA A 38 -25.51 -11.16 -15.58
N LEU A 39 -25.46 -10.92 -14.27
CA LEU A 39 -25.02 -11.90 -13.26
C LEU A 39 -26.24 -12.40 -12.49
N TYR A 40 -26.38 -13.71 -12.33
CA TYR A 40 -27.55 -14.34 -11.72
C TYR A 40 -27.17 -15.09 -10.45
N THR A 41 -28.03 -15.00 -9.43
CA THR A 41 -27.80 -15.64 -8.14
C THR A 41 -27.69 -17.16 -8.24
N ASN A 42 -28.59 -17.79 -8.99
CA ASN A 42 -28.73 -19.23 -9.09
C ASN A 42 -28.34 -19.71 -10.48
N VAL A 43 -28.12 -21.02 -10.60
CA VAL A 43 -27.94 -21.68 -11.90
C VAL A 43 -29.20 -21.54 -12.77
N GLN A 44 -29.04 -21.81 -14.07
CA GLN A 44 -30.11 -21.78 -15.08
C GLN A 44 -30.88 -20.45 -15.07
N PHE A 45 -30.19 -19.33 -14.83
CA PHE A 45 -30.78 -17.98 -14.83
C PHE A 45 -31.93 -17.85 -13.83
N ASN A 46 -31.77 -18.40 -12.62
CA ASN A 46 -32.76 -18.44 -11.55
C ASN A 46 -34.04 -19.26 -11.88
N ILE A 47 -34.00 -20.14 -12.88
CA ILE A 47 -35.13 -21.04 -13.16
C ILE A 47 -35.24 -22.08 -12.03
N GLY A 48 -36.42 -22.14 -11.39
CA GLY A 48 -36.73 -23.06 -10.29
C GLY A 48 -36.55 -22.46 -8.91
N GLU A 49 -35.65 -21.49 -8.77
CA GLU A 49 -35.43 -20.70 -7.55
C GLU A 49 -35.16 -19.24 -7.94
N VAL A 50 -36.14 -18.37 -7.67
CA VAL A 50 -36.03 -16.94 -7.98
C VAL A 50 -34.88 -16.31 -7.20
N GLY A 51 -34.16 -15.40 -7.85
CA GLY A 51 -32.97 -14.79 -7.28
C GLY A 51 -32.78 -13.36 -7.79
N ASN A 52 -31.65 -12.77 -7.43
CA ASN A 52 -31.27 -11.46 -7.95
C ASN A 52 -30.58 -11.60 -9.31
N ILE A 53 -30.68 -10.54 -10.10
CA ILE A 53 -30.00 -10.39 -11.39
C ILE A 53 -29.35 -9.00 -11.42
N LEU A 54 -28.01 -8.94 -11.48
CA LEU A 54 -27.28 -7.68 -11.62
C LEU A 54 -27.05 -7.40 -13.10
N ILE A 55 -27.53 -6.26 -13.58
CA ILE A 55 -27.30 -5.79 -14.95
C ILE A 55 -26.16 -4.78 -14.93
N ILE A 56 -25.18 -4.96 -15.82
CA ILE A 56 -23.95 -4.16 -15.87
C ILE A 56 -23.72 -3.67 -17.31
N SER A 57 -23.53 -2.36 -17.47
CA SER A 57 -23.07 -1.68 -18.70
C SER A 57 -21.64 -2.11 -19.07
N PRO A 58 -21.26 -2.01 -20.35
CA PRO A 58 -19.86 -2.13 -20.75
C PRO A 58 -18.95 -1.14 -19.99
N ASN A 59 -17.69 -1.52 -19.82
CA ASN A 59 -16.64 -0.69 -19.22
C ASN A 59 -16.84 -0.31 -17.75
N ILE A 60 -17.30 -1.27 -16.96
CA ILE A 60 -17.51 -1.15 -15.53
C ILE A 60 -16.68 -2.20 -14.79
N GLN A 61 -16.07 -1.80 -13.69
CA GLN A 61 -15.34 -2.66 -12.77
C GLN A 61 -16.02 -2.56 -11.40
N LEU A 62 -16.42 -3.69 -10.83
CA LEU A 62 -16.99 -3.80 -9.49
C LEU A 62 -16.15 -4.77 -8.67
N ASN A 63 -15.73 -4.33 -7.49
CA ASN A 63 -15.13 -5.20 -6.47
C ASN A 63 -16.21 -5.85 -5.58
N GLU A 64 -15.78 -6.64 -4.59
CA GLU A 64 -16.69 -7.37 -3.68
C GLU A 64 -17.63 -6.42 -2.92
N GLU A 65 -17.09 -5.36 -2.31
CA GLU A 65 -17.88 -4.37 -1.57
C GLU A 65 -18.95 -3.70 -2.47
N GLN A 66 -18.58 -3.36 -3.71
CA GLN A 66 -19.49 -2.77 -4.67
C GLN A 66 -20.57 -3.77 -5.12
N LEU A 67 -20.23 -5.03 -5.39
CA LEU A 67 -21.21 -6.08 -5.68
C LEU A 67 -22.20 -6.27 -4.52
N ALA A 68 -21.70 -6.31 -3.28
CA ALA A 68 -22.52 -6.39 -2.08
C ALA A 68 -23.47 -5.19 -1.95
N SER A 69 -23.01 -3.98 -2.27
CA SER A 69 -23.84 -2.76 -2.25
C SER A 69 -25.03 -2.82 -3.22
N TYR A 70 -24.94 -3.62 -4.30
CA TYR A 70 -26.02 -3.88 -5.24
C TYR A 70 -26.83 -5.14 -4.94
N GLY A 71 -26.63 -5.79 -3.78
CA GLY A 71 -27.44 -6.94 -3.33
C GLY A 71 -26.89 -8.32 -3.68
N PHE A 72 -25.60 -8.41 -4.04
CA PHE A 72 -24.86 -9.68 -4.17
C PHE A 72 -23.89 -9.83 -3.00
N ILE A 73 -24.44 -10.25 -1.86
CA ILE A 73 -23.65 -10.46 -0.63
C ILE A 73 -22.93 -11.79 -0.74
N ILE A 74 -21.60 -11.73 -0.83
CA ILE A 74 -20.74 -12.89 -0.98
C ILE A 74 -20.71 -13.69 0.33
N GLY A 75 -20.94 -14.99 0.25
CA GLY A 75 -20.98 -15.90 1.40
C GLY A 75 -22.36 -16.07 2.06
N GLU A 76 -23.39 -15.37 1.58
CA GLU A 76 -24.80 -15.62 1.92
C GLU A 76 -25.52 -16.31 0.74
N ASN A 77 -26.86 -16.43 0.79
CA ASN A 77 -27.69 -17.05 -0.25
C ASN A 77 -27.78 -16.20 -1.55
N SER A 78 -26.77 -15.40 -1.90
CA SER A 78 -26.80 -14.42 -3.01
C SER A 78 -25.49 -14.32 -3.78
N ASN A 79 -24.82 -15.46 -3.97
CA ASN A 79 -23.59 -15.57 -4.77
C ASN A 79 -23.92 -15.67 -6.27
N ILE A 80 -22.91 -15.68 -7.15
CA ILE A 80 -23.12 -15.72 -8.61
C ILE A 80 -22.94 -17.16 -9.13
N SER A 81 -23.95 -17.68 -9.82
CA SER A 81 -23.99 -19.07 -10.31
C SER A 81 -24.24 -19.23 -11.81
N SER A 82 -24.79 -18.21 -12.49
CA SER A 82 -24.95 -18.20 -13.96
C SER A 82 -24.87 -16.79 -14.54
N ILE A 83 -24.57 -16.68 -15.84
CA ILE A 83 -24.21 -15.41 -16.50
C ILE A 83 -24.73 -15.35 -17.93
N VAL A 84 -25.07 -14.15 -18.38
CA VAL A 84 -25.31 -13.82 -19.80
C VAL A 84 -24.49 -12.59 -20.18
N ASN A 85 -23.67 -12.69 -21.24
CA ASN A 85 -22.98 -11.55 -21.83
C ASN A 85 -23.57 -11.20 -23.19
N ASN A 86 -24.50 -10.24 -23.22
CA ASN A 86 -25.10 -9.69 -24.44
C ASN A 86 -24.34 -8.46 -24.97
N MET A 87 -23.16 -8.15 -24.43
CA MET A 87 -22.28 -7.10 -24.95
C MET A 87 -21.58 -7.56 -26.23
N ASP A 88 -21.00 -6.60 -26.94
CA ASP A 88 -20.09 -6.82 -28.07
C ASP A 88 -18.61 -6.98 -27.64
N GLN A 89 -18.35 -7.00 -26.33
CA GLN A 89 -17.03 -7.15 -25.73
C GLN A 89 -16.96 -8.25 -24.67
N ASP A 90 -15.74 -8.72 -24.39
CA ASP A 90 -15.47 -9.66 -23.31
C ASP A 90 -15.89 -9.06 -21.96
N ALA A 91 -16.35 -9.93 -21.07
CA ALA A 91 -16.42 -9.66 -19.64
C ALA A 91 -15.47 -10.61 -18.91
N THR A 92 -15.03 -10.24 -17.71
CA THR A 92 -14.11 -11.03 -16.90
C THR A 92 -14.63 -11.14 -15.48
N LEU A 93 -14.80 -12.38 -15.01
CA LEU A 93 -15.06 -12.70 -13.62
C LEU A 93 -13.75 -12.92 -12.90
N ILE A 94 -13.69 -12.52 -11.63
CA ILE A 94 -12.47 -12.51 -10.85
C ILE A 94 -12.77 -13.13 -9.49
N SER A 95 -11.88 -14.01 -9.04
CA SER A 95 -12.04 -14.78 -7.79
C SER A 95 -11.47 -14.07 -6.55
N GLY A 96 -10.61 -13.06 -6.72
CA GLY A 96 -10.11 -12.25 -5.60
C GLY A 96 -11.06 -11.12 -5.21
N LEU A 97 -10.95 -10.70 -3.95
CA LEU A 97 -11.80 -9.67 -3.34
C LEU A 97 -11.44 -8.26 -3.83
N TYR A 98 -10.20 -8.06 -4.28
CA TYR A 98 -9.64 -6.74 -4.58
C TYR A 98 -9.21 -6.64 -6.05
N VAL A 99 -9.95 -7.27 -6.96
CA VAL A 99 -9.60 -7.33 -8.41
C VAL A 99 -8.23 -8.00 -8.61
N ASP A 100 -8.02 -9.10 -7.89
CA ASP A 100 -6.84 -9.95 -7.93
C ASP A 100 -7.18 -11.44 -8.13
N GLY A 101 -6.19 -12.27 -8.38
CA GLY A 101 -6.34 -13.73 -8.43
C GLY A 101 -6.79 -14.29 -9.79
N GLN A 102 -7.43 -15.46 -9.78
CA GLN A 102 -7.81 -16.16 -11.02
C GLN A 102 -8.97 -15.47 -11.72
N THR A 103 -8.97 -15.54 -13.05
CA THR A 103 -9.96 -14.89 -13.92
C THR A 103 -10.69 -15.89 -14.84
N LEU A 104 -11.98 -15.65 -15.12
CA LEU A 104 -12.75 -16.36 -16.14
C LEU A 104 -13.33 -15.36 -17.15
N THR A 105 -12.87 -15.45 -18.41
CA THR A 105 -13.39 -14.62 -19.50
C THR A 105 -14.71 -15.17 -20.05
N VAL A 106 -15.71 -14.30 -20.15
CA VAL A 106 -17.02 -14.56 -20.78
C VAL A 106 -17.09 -13.80 -22.10
N LYS A 107 -17.05 -14.54 -23.21
CA LYS A 107 -17.01 -13.96 -24.57
C LYS A 107 -18.34 -13.27 -24.95
N PRO A 108 -18.31 -12.31 -25.90
CA PRO A 108 -19.52 -11.69 -26.45
C PRO A 108 -20.56 -12.73 -26.89
N GLY A 109 -21.83 -12.48 -26.58
CA GLY A 109 -22.95 -13.35 -26.92
C GLY A 109 -22.95 -14.70 -26.19
N THR A 110 -22.15 -14.87 -25.14
CA THR A 110 -22.06 -16.12 -24.39
C THR A 110 -23.10 -16.16 -23.28
N THR A 111 -23.81 -17.27 -23.21
CA THR A 111 -24.72 -17.63 -22.13
C THR A 111 -24.14 -18.81 -21.35
N ILE A 112 -23.90 -18.64 -20.05
CA ILE A 112 -23.36 -19.67 -19.15
C ILE A 112 -24.46 -20.06 -18.16
N PRO A 113 -25.15 -21.20 -18.35
CA PRO A 113 -26.26 -21.60 -17.49
C PRO A 113 -25.80 -22.15 -16.14
N THR A 114 -24.53 -22.48 -15.96
CA THR A 114 -23.99 -22.97 -14.68
C THR A 114 -22.49 -22.74 -14.63
N LEU A 115 -21.99 -22.24 -13.50
CA LEU A 115 -20.57 -22.09 -13.24
C LEU A 115 -19.91 -23.35 -12.65
N TYR A 116 -20.70 -24.38 -12.29
CA TYR A 116 -20.17 -25.68 -11.84
C TYR A 116 -19.25 -26.36 -12.87
N ASP A 117 -19.48 -26.10 -14.16
CA ASP A 117 -18.72 -26.72 -15.25
C ASP A 117 -17.37 -26.02 -15.52
N TYR A 118 -17.10 -24.92 -14.81
CA TYR A 118 -15.91 -24.11 -15.00
C TYR A 118 -14.96 -24.30 -13.81
N PRO A 119 -13.78 -24.94 -14.00
CA PRO A 119 -12.88 -25.25 -12.90
C PRO A 119 -12.18 -24.01 -12.34
N LEU A 120 -11.98 -24.00 -11.02
CA LEU A 120 -11.22 -23.01 -10.24
C LEU A 120 -10.32 -23.76 -9.25
N GLY A 121 -9.09 -24.09 -9.66
CA GLY A 121 -8.21 -24.96 -8.88
C GLY A 121 -8.81 -26.35 -8.65
N SER A 122 -9.03 -26.74 -7.40
CA SER A 122 -9.74 -27.97 -7.01
C SER A 122 -11.26 -27.81 -6.91
N GLU A 123 -11.77 -26.59 -7.06
CA GLU A 123 -13.17 -26.22 -6.98
C GLU A 123 -13.68 -25.77 -8.36
N ASN A 124 -14.77 -25.02 -8.38
CA ASN A 124 -15.36 -24.46 -9.60
C ASN A 124 -15.79 -23.00 -9.35
N TRP A 125 -16.17 -22.33 -10.42
CA TRP A 125 -16.55 -20.91 -10.37
C TRP A 125 -17.91 -20.63 -9.75
N ASN A 126 -18.72 -21.66 -9.45
CA ASN A 126 -20.02 -21.47 -8.81
C ASN A 126 -19.80 -20.82 -7.45
N ASP A 127 -20.43 -19.67 -7.26
CA ASP A 127 -20.37 -18.87 -6.04
C ASP A 127 -18.98 -18.34 -5.65
N ALA A 128 -18.01 -18.40 -6.58
CA ALA A 128 -16.63 -17.97 -6.35
C ALA A 128 -16.27 -16.63 -7.03
N VAL A 129 -17.25 -15.96 -7.64
CA VAL A 129 -17.04 -14.65 -8.28
C VAL A 129 -17.07 -13.55 -7.23
N ASN A 130 -15.95 -12.87 -7.05
CA ASN A 130 -15.76 -11.81 -6.06
C ASN A 130 -15.55 -10.42 -6.66
N SER A 131 -15.23 -10.33 -7.95
CA SER A 131 -15.19 -9.08 -8.68
C SER A 131 -15.54 -9.32 -10.16
N VAL A 132 -15.94 -8.27 -10.86
CA VAL A 132 -16.30 -8.33 -12.28
C VAL A 132 -15.78 -7.11 -13.03
N ILE A 133 -15.30 -7.33 -14.25
CA ILE A 133 -14.98 -6.27 -15.21
C ILE A 133 -15.77 -6.55 -16.48
N SER A 134 -16.68 -5.66 -16.86
CA SER A 134 -17.46 -5.75 -18.10
C SER A 134 -16.68 -5.20 -19.31
N ALA A 135 -15.41 -5.57 -19.42
CA ALA A 135 -14.50 -5.23 -20.50
C ALA A 135 -13.38 -6.28 -20.64
N GLY A 136 -12.61 -6.17 -21.74
CA GLY A 136 -11.34 -6.86 -21.86
C GLY A 136 -10.35 -6.39 -20.79
N ILE A 137 -9.47 -7.28 -20.36
CA ILE A 137 -8.51 -7.01 -19.29
C ILE A 137 -7.07 -7.14 -19.77
N GLU A 138 -6.18 -6.48 -19.04
CA GLU A 138 -4.76 -6.77 -19.00
C GLU A 138 -4.42 -7.41 -17.65
N THR A 139 -3.56 -8.42 -17.65
CA THR A 139 -3.07 -9.04 -16.41
C THR A 139 -1.66 -8.60 -16.12
N VAL A 140 -1.42 -8.18 -14.88
CA VAL A 140 -0.08 -7.89 -14.37
C VAL A 140 0.19 -8.76 -13.14
N ASP A 141 1.45 -8.82 -12.73
CA ASP A 141 1.92 -9.48 -11.53
C ASP A 141 2.71 -8.48 -10.66
N LEU A 142 2.03 -7.89 -9.69
CA LEU A 142 2.59 -7.02 -8.66
C LEU A 142 2.50 -7.71 -7.30
N THR A 143 3.60 -7.71 -6.55
CA THR A 143 3.65 -8.29 -5.20
C THR A 143 3.89 -7.20 -4.16
N MET A 144 3.10 -7.21 -3.08
CA MET A 144 3.24 -6.27 -1.96
C MET A 144 3.82 -6.95 -0.73
N SER A 145 4.81 -6.31 -0.10
CA SER A 145 5.32 -6.64 1.22
C SER A 145 5.42 -5.39 2.09
N ILE A 146 4.92 -5.46 3.32
CA ILE A 146 5.07 -4.42 4.34
C ILE A 146 6.06 -4.93 5.39
N GLU A 147 6.89 -4.04 5.93
CA GLU A 147 7.81 -4.41 7.02
C GLU A 147 7.06 -4.97 8.25
N SER A 148 7.70 -5.90 8.94
CA SER A 148 7.13 -6.57 10.12
C SER A 148 7.56 -5.88 11.42
N ASP A 149 6.86 -6.24 12.50
CA ASP A 149 7.27 -5.91 13.87
C ASP A 149 7.42 -4.40 14.14
N ILE A 150 6.50 -3.60 13.60
CA ILE A 150 6.49 -2.15 13.80
C ILE A 150 6.16 -1.85 15.26
N VAL A 151 7.13 -1.28 15.97
CA VAL A 151 6.97 -0.82 17.35
C VAL A 151 7.11 0.69 17.42
N LEU A 152 6.12 1.36 18.01
CA LEU A 152 6.01 2.80 18.22
C LEU A 152 5.93 3.12 19.72
N GLU A 153 6.17 4.38 20.08
CA GLU A 153 5.74 4.99 21.34
C GLU A 153 4.46 5.82 21.12
N GLU A 154 3.77 6.17 22.21
CA GLU A 154 2.71 7.18 22.14
C GLU A 154 3.28 8.51 21.62
N GLU A 155 2.53 9.17 20.73
CA GLU A 155 2.92 10.41 20.05
C GLU A 155 4.12 10.30 19.10
N GLU A 156 4.65 9.10 18.85
CA GLU A 156 5.74 8.89 17.90
C GLU A 156 5.21 8.86 16.45
N GLU A 157 5.80 9.70 15.59
CA GLU A 157 5.63 9.62 14.14
C GLU A 157 6.58 8.57 13.54
N TYR A 158 6.05 7.73 12.65
CA TYR A 158 6.81 6.68 11.98
C TYR A 158 6.37 6.45 10.55
N SER A 159 7.32 6.21 9.66
CA SER A 159 7.12 6.01 8.22
C SER A 159 7.40 4.56 7.84
N ALA A 160 6.35 3.73 7.84
CA ALA A 160 6.46 2.31 7.58
C ALA A 160 6.76 1.99 6.11
N LEU A 161 7.66 1.04 5.85
CA LEU A 161 8.05 0.66 4.48
C LEU A 161 7.12 -0.38 3.86
N LEU A 162 6.34 0.06 2.86
CA LEU A 162 5.65 -0.82 1.92
C LEU A 162 6.48 -0.94 0.64
N GLN A 163 6.80 -2.16 0.24
CA GLN A 163 7.45 -2.46 -1.03
C GLN A 163 6.46 -3.09 -2.00
N ILE A 164 6.48 -2.61 -3.24
CA ILE A 164 5.66 -3.16 -4.32
C ILE A 164 6.59 -3.52 -5.46
N HIS A 165 6.76 -4.82 -5.71
CA HIS A 165 7.61 -5.31 -6.77
C HIS A 165 6.78 -5.66 -8.01
N ASN A 166 7.23 -5.18 -9.17
CA ASN A 166 6.61 -5.48 -10.46
C ASN A 166 7.36 -6.63 -11.16
N ASN A 167 6.75 -7.81 -11.18
CA ASN A 167 7.32 -9.01 -11.82
C ASN A 167 7.20 -8.99 -13.36
N ASN A 168 6.63 -7.94 -13.94
CA ASN A 168 6.41 -7.78 -15.38
C ASN A 168 7.49 -6.88 -15.98
N SER A 169 7.73 -6.99 -17.28
CA SER A 169 8.72 -6.15 -17.98
C SER A 169 8.24 -4.73 -18.26
N GLU A 170 6.93 -4.49 -18.21
CA GLU A 170 6.32 -3.19 -18.51
C GLU A 170 5.93 -2.44 -17.25
N SER A 171 5.87 -1.10 -17.33
CA SER A 171 5.44 -0.24 -16.23
C SER A 171 3.94 -0.41 -16.00
N VAL A 172 3.53 -0.40 -14.74
CA VAL A 172 2.12 -0.25 -14.37
C VAL A 172 1.90 1.14 -13.79
N ASP A 173 1.15 1.97 -14.50
CA ASP A 173 0.93 3.36 -14.13
C ASP A 173 -0.36 3.55 -13.33
N ASN A 174 -0.40 4.61 -12.52
CA ASN A 174 -1.60 5.05 -11.78
C ASN A 174 -2.17 4.01 -10.80
N VAL A 175 -1.31 3.19 -10.22
CA VAL A 175 -1.70 2.28 -9.14
C VAL A 175 -1.92 3.08 -7.87
N THR A 176 -3.02 2.82 -7.16
CA THR A 176 -3.36 3.55 -5.94
C THR A 176 -3.15 2.67 -4.71
N ILE A 177 -2.40 3.17 -3.73
CA ILE A 177 -2.18 2.55 -2.43
C ILE A 177 -3.11 3.23 -1.43
N THR A 178 -3.81 2.43 -0.65
CA THR A 178 -4.53 2.89 0.55
C THR A 178 -4.02 2.16 1.78
N ALA A 179 -4.04 2.84 2.92
CA ALA A 179 -3.61 2.27 4.20
C ALA A 179 -4.62 2.62 5.29
N SER A 180 -4.86 1.67 6.20
CA SER A 180 -5.83 1.82 7.28
C SER A 180 -5.36 1.14 8.57
N SER A 181 -5.82 1.69 9.70
CA SER A 181 -5.62 1.12 11.02
C SER A 181 -6.84 0.32 11.45
N GLY A 182 -6.62 -0.90 11.94
CA GLY A 182 -7.67 -1.70 12.56
C GLY A 182 -8.17 -1.16 13.91
N ASN A 183 -7.43 -0.25 14.54
CA ASN A 183 -7.87 0.45 15.75
C ASN A 183 -7.15 1.81 15.90
N SER A 184 -7.86 2.90 15.56
CA SER A 184 -7.35 4.27 15.64
C SER A 184 -7.07 4.75 17.06
N ALA A 185 -7.54 4.06 18.10
CA ALA A 185 -7.16 4.35 19.48
C ALA A 185 -5.74 3.85 19.82
N VAL A 186 -5.18 2.94 19.03
CA VAL A 186 -3.80 2.47 19.18
C VAL A 186 -2.89 3.31 18.29
N PHE A 187 -3.14 3.36 16.99
CA PHE A 187 -2.37 4.19 16.05
C PHE A 187 -3.25 4.69 14.89
N SER A 188 -2.89 5.83 14.31
CA SER A 188 -3.54 6.38 13.12
C SER A 188 -2.63 6.37 11.90
N VAL A 189 -3.23 6.40 10.70
CA VAL A 189 -2.55 6.61 9.42
C VAL A 189 -2.87 8.03 8.96
N GLU A 190 -1.85 8.87 8.76
CA GLU A 190 -2.06 10.31 8.48
C GLU A 190 -2.45 10.60 7.02
N THR A 191 -1.93 9.83 6.08
CA THR A 191 -2.20 9.98 4.64
C THR A 191 -2.73 8.66 4.08
N ALA A 192 -4.04 8.62 3.85
CA ALA A 192 -4.73 7.37 3.52
C ALA A 192 -4.59 6.92 2.07
N THR A 193 -4.12 7.78 1.14
CA THR A 193 -4.11 7.44 -0.30
C THR A 193 -2.90 8.04 -1.02
N GLN A 194 -2.19 7.21 -1.78
CA GLN A 194 -1.05 7.60 -2.62
C GLN A 194 -1.19 6.94 -4.00
N THR A 195 -0.89 7.66 -5.09
CA THR A 195 -0.89 7.12 -6.44
C THR A 195 0.53 7.14 -7.01
N THR A 196 0.96 6.04 -7.62
CA THR A 196 2.31 5.94 -8.20
C THR A 196 2.32 5.06 -9.47
N SER A 197 3.45 5.10 -10.18
CA SER A 197 3.80 4.17 -11.25
C SER A 197 4.88 3.21 -10.75
N ILE A 198 4.79 1.95 -11.17
CA ILE A 198 5.75 0.91 -10.79
C ILE A 198 6.42 0.41 -12.07
N ALA A 199 7.66 0.81 -12.29
CA ALA A 199 8.44 0.42 -13.45
C ALA A 199 8.62 -1.11 -13.53
N GLY A 200 8.74 -1.64 -14.75
CA GLY A 200 8.89 -3.08 -14.98
C GLY A 200 10.18 -3.64 -14.40
N ASN A 201 10.10 -4.81 -13.75
CA ASN A 201 11.17 -5.48 -13.00
C ASN A 201 11.79 -4.67 -11.85
N GLU A 202 11.12 -3.60 -11.41
CA GLU A 202 11.60 -2.73 -10.33
C GLU A 202 10.70 -2.85 -9.09
N THR A 203 11.23 -2.37 -7.96
CA THR A 203 10.48 -2.25 -6.70
C THR A 203 10.23 -0.79 -6.37
N ALA A 204 8.96 -0.42 -6.19
CA ALA A 204 8.58 0.86 -5.62
C ALA A 204 8.58 0.78 -4.09
N ASN A 205 9.26 1.72 -3.43
CA ASN A 205 9.25 1.88 -1.98
C ASN A 205 8.27 3.00 -1.61
N VAL A 206 7.23 2.66 -0.87
CA VAL A 206 6.19 3.60 -0.40
C VAL A 206 6.28 3.71 1.11
N ARG A 207 6.29 4.93 1.64
CA ARG A 207 6.34 5.20 3.08
C ARG A 207 4.95 5.54 3.60
N ILE A 208 4.44 4.75 4.54
CA ILE A 208 3.12 4.91 5.16
C ILE A 208 3.29 5.66 6.49
N PRO A 209 2.82 6.91 6.62
CA PRO A 209 2.95 7.67 7.85
C PRO A 209 1.96 7.18 8.92
N LEU A 210 2.50 6.84 10.07
CA LEU A 210 1.81 6.36 11.26
C LEU A 210 2.07 7.32 12.41
N LEU A 211 1.08 7.44 13.30
CA LEU A 211 1.20 8.14 14.57
C LEU A 211 0.73 7.22 15.71
N GLY A 212 1.59 6.99 16.70
CA GLY A 212 1.22 6.30 17.93
C GLY A 212 0.22 7.13 18.73
N THR A 213 -0.94 6.56 19.06
CA THR A 213 -2.04 7.26 19.74
C THR A 213 -2.27 6.76 21.16
N GLY A 214 -2.11 5.45 21.38
CA GLY A 214 -2.30 4.84 22.69
C GLY A 214 -1.73 3.44 22.74
N GLN A 215 -1.31 3.01 23.93
CA GLN A 215 -0.73 1.68 24.13
C GLN A 215 -1.65 0.54 23.66
N GLY A 216 -1.05 -0.46 23.00
CA GLY A 216 -1.74 -1.66 22.52
C GLY A 216 -1.17 -2.15 21.19
N SER A 217 -1.88 -3.09 20.56
CA SER A 217 -1.53 -3.59 19.24
C SER A 217 -2.74 -3.56 18.32
N ALA A 218 -2.52 -3.21 17.06
CA ALA A 218 -3.55 -3.21 16.03
C ALA A 218 -2.94 -3.52 14.65
N THR A 219 -3.79 -3.96 13.72
CA THR A 219 -3.36 -4.30 12.36
C THR A 219 -3.26 -3.04 11.49
N LEU A 220 -2.15 -2.88 10.78
CA LEU A 220 -2.02 -2.00 9.64
C LEU A 220 -2.33 -2.80 8.37
N THR A 221 -3.32 -2.36 7.60
CA THR A 221 -3.69 -2.97 6.32
C THR A 221 -3.36 -2.01 5.19
N CYS A 222 -2.59 -2.48 4.21
CA CYS A 222 -2.27 -1.77 2.98
C CYS A 222 -2.95 -2.48 1.80
N GLN A 223 -3.67 -1.73 0.97
CA GLN A 223 -4.39 -2.24 -0.19
C GLN A 223 -3.94 -1.53 -1.46
N LEU A 224 -3.72 -2.32 -2.51
CA LEU A 224 -3.47 -1.87 -3.88
C LEU A 224 -4.80 -1.85 -4.65
N THR A 225 -5.08 -0.73 -5.30
CA THR A 225 -6.17 -0.59 -6.25
C THR A 225 -5.60 -0.41 -7.64
N MET A 226 -5.90 -1.36 -8.51
CA MET A 226 -5.46 -1.36 -9.90
C MET A 226 -6.28 -0.37 -10.74
N PRO A 227 -5.67 0.25 -11.78
CA PRO A 227 -6.42 0.98 -12.79
C PRO A 227 -7.51 0.11 -13.43
N PHE A 228 -8.53 0.77 -13.99
CA PHE A 228 -9.61 0.09 -14.70
C PHE A 228 -9.08 -0.88 -15.76
N GLY A 229 -9.59 -2.10 -15.76
CA GLY A 229 -9.25 -3.12 -16.76
C GLY A 229 -7.92 -3.83 -16.50
N ILE A 230 -7.23 -3.53 -15.41
CA ILE A 230 -6.01 -4.25 -15.00
C ILE A 230 -6.34 -5.18 -13.83
N VAL A 231 -6.01 -6.47 -13.98
CA VAL A 231 -6.13 -7.48 -12.93
C VAL A 231 -4.75 -7.88 -12.44
N ASN A 232 -4.55 -7.93 -11.13
CA ASN A 232 -3.27 -8.34 -10.55
C ASN A 232 -3.29 -9.83 -10.18
N ASN A 233 -2.34 -10.60 -10.72
CA ASN A 233 -2.13 -12.00 -10.40
C ASN A 233 -1.33 -12.22 -9.11
N GLY A 234 -0.64 -11.18 -8.62
CA GLY A 234 0.07 -11.20 -7.34
C GLY A 234 -0.88 -10.98 -6.17
N ASN A 235 -0.59 -10.00 -5.32
CA ASN A 235 -1.45 -9.65 -4.19
C ASN A 235 -1.79 -8.15 -4.16
N ASN A 236 -3.06 -7.85 -3.96
CA ASN A 236 -3.55 -6.47 -3.80
C ASN A 236 -3.77 -6.07 -2.33
N MET A 237 -3.40 -6.92 -1.37
CA MET A 237 -3.47 -6.60 0.04
C MET A 237 -2.28 -7.20 0.79
N THR A 238 -1.79 -6.46 1.78
CA THR A 238 -0.82 -6.94 2.77
C THR A 238 -1.10 -6.29 4.13
N GLN A 239 -0.65 -6.93 5.20
CA GLN A 239 -0.91 -6.47 6.56
C GLN A 239 0.23 -6.79 7.51
N THR A 240 0.36 -5.97 8.54
CA THR A 240 1.34 -6.15 9.63
C THR A 240 0.74 -5.73 10.96
N VAL A 241 1.35 -6.14 12.05
CA VAL A 241 0.96 -5.71 13.41
C VAL A 241 1.79 -4.49 13.77
N VAL A 242 1.12 -3.43 14.20
CA VAL A 242 1.73 -2.27 14.84
C VAL A 242 1.47 -2.36 16.33
N THR A 243 2.53 -2.23 17.14
CA THR A 243 2.45 -2.19 18.59
C THR A 243 2.92 -0.83 19.08
N VAL A 244 2.11 -0.20 19.93
CA VAL A 244 2.44 1.06 20.60
C VAL A 244 2.72 0.74 22.06
N ASN A 245 3.92 1.06 22.50
CA ASN A 245 4.40 0.82 23.86
C ASN A 245 4.45 2.11 24.67
N GLU A 246 4.74 1.96 25.96
CA GLU A 246 5.21 3.06 26.78
C GLU A 246 6.52 3.66 26.22
N ALA A 247 6.78 4.92 26.57
CA ALA A 247 7.96 5.65 26.14
C ALA A 247 9.25 4.88 26.50
N ARG A 248 10.20 4.77 25.56
CA ARG A 248 11.47 4.06 25.80
C ARG A 248 12.34 4.88 26.75
N PRO A 249 13.23 4.25 27.53
CA PRO A 249 14.19 4.99 28.35
C PRO A 249 15.18 5.83 27.53
N LEU A 250 15.46 5.42 26.29
CA LEU A 250 16.38 6.12 25.38
C LEU A 250 15.61 7.03 24.45
N HIS A 251 16.06 8.27 24.36
CA HIS A 251 15.47 9.27 23.49
C HIS A 251 16.54 9.99 22.67
N VAL A 252 16.14 10.39 21.49
CA VAL A 252 16.92 11.27 20.62
C VAL A 252 16.05 12.45 20.20
N THR A 253 16.59 13.66 20.36
CA THR A 253 15.99 14.86 19.80
C THR A 253 16.91 15.42 18.72
N GLN A 254 16.35 16.17 17.78
CA GLN A 254 17.09 16.73 16.67
C GLN A 254 16.82 18.23 16.51
N SER A 255 17.79 18.93 15.94
CA SER A 255 17.60 20.27 15.41
C SER A 255 18.41 20.46 14.13
N PHE A 256 17.86 21.21 13.18
CA PHE A 256 18.54 21.51 11.93
C PHE A 256 19.64 22.55 12.16
N ALA A 257 20.88 22.23 11.76
CA ALA A 257 22.04 23.09 11.92
C ALA A 257 22.32 23.98 10.69
N GLY A 258 21.97 23.49 9.50
CA GLY A 258 22.13 24.21 8.23
C GLY A 258 22.38 23.28 7.05
N ASP A 259 22.35 23.86 5.85
CA ASP A 259 22.64 23.16 4.60
C ASP A 259 23.56 23.99 3.69
N TRP A 260 24.34 23.29 2.86
CA TRP A 260 25.22 23.92 1.86
C TRP A 260 25.45 22.98 0.68
N GLN A 261 25.81 23.55 -0.48
CA GLN A 261 26.10 22.75 -1.66
C GLN A 261 27.42 21.97 -1.47
N ASP A 262 27.42 20.70 -1.90
CA ASP A 262 28.65 19.90 -1.98
C ASP A 262 29.63 20.48 -3.02
N THR A 263 30.90 20.06 -2.95
CA THR A 263 31.96 20.62 -3.77
C THR A 263 31.66 20.45 -5.26
N TRP A 264 31.74 21.56 -6.01
CA TRP A 264 31.61 21.57 -7.47
C TRP A 264 32.49 20.48 -8.11
N PRO A 265 31.99 19.71 -9.09
CA PRO A 265 30.77 19.91 -9.89
C PRO A 265 29.49 19.26 -9.33
N SER A 266 29.46 18.87 -8.06
CA SER A 266 28.28 18.25 -7.43
C SER A 266 27.06 19.18 -7.43
N THR A 267 25.89 18.63 -7.72
CA THR A 267 24.59 19.32 -7.57
C THR A 267 23.87 18.94 -6.27
N LYS A 268 24.50 18.10 -5.44
CA LYS A 268 23.97 17.62 -4.17
C LYS A 268 24.19 18.66 -3.06
N TYR A 269 23.41 18.53 -1.98
CA TYR A 269 23.46 19.42 -0.83
C TYR A 269 23.73 18.63 0.44
N ILE A 270 24.64 19.11 1.27
CA ILE A 270 24.93 18.56 2.59
C ILE A 270 24.01 19.25 3.58
N TYR A 271 23.31 18.47 4.39
CA TYR A 271 22.45 18.91 5.47
C TYR A 271 23.04 18.42 6.79
N SER A 272 23.19 19.33 7.74
CA SER A 272 23.72 19.04 9.07
C SER A 272 22.61 19.11 10.12
N TYR A 273 22.61 18.12 11.01
CA TYR A 273 21.65 17.98 12.10
C TYR A 273 22.41 17.83 13.41
N LYS A 274 21.93 18.52 14.46
CA LYS A 274 22.39 18.28 15.82
C LYS A 274 21.46 17.33 16.52
N LEU A 275 21.98 16.21 16.97
CA LEU A 275 21.24 15.22 17.72
C LEU A 275 21.64 15.27 19.19
N ILE A 276 20.65 15.16 20.07
CA ILE A 276 20.87 15.03 21.51
C ILE A 276 20.35 13.66 21.91
N LEU A 277 21.27 12.77 22.24
CA LEU A 277 21.01 11.41 22.70
C LEU A 277 20.97 11.43 24.22
N SER A 278 19.94 10.81 24.80
CA SER A 278 19.69 10.85 26.24
C SER A 278 19.11 9.53 26.72
N SER A 279 19.36 9.23 28.00
CA SER A 279 18.74 8.12 28.72
C SER A 279 18.12 8.62 30.01
N ALA A 280 16.88 8.24 30.28
CA ALA A 280 16.17 8.62 31.49
C ALA A 280 16.71 7.88 32.73
N GLU A 281 16.94 6.57 32.61
CA GLU A 281 17.19 5.72 33.78
C GLU A 281 18.36 4.74 33.63
N THR A 282 18.75 4.41 32.40
CA THR A 282 19.70 3.33 32.13
C THR A 282 21.03 3.85 31.62
N GLU A 283 22.12 3.28 32.11
CA GLU A 283 23.42 3.45 31.47
C GLU A 283 23.49 2.55 30.24
N VAL A 284 23.86 3.13 29.10
CA VAL A 284 23.89 2.43 27.81
C VAL A 284 25.27 2.56 27.19
N ASP A 285 26.04 1.46 27.23
CA ASP A 285 27.41 1.38 26.70
C ASP A 285 27.47 1.21 25.18
N LYS A 286 26.44 0.58 24.60
CA LYS A 286 26.29 0.40 23.16
C LYS A 286 24.89 0.77 22.71
N TRP A 287 24.81 1.60 21.69
CA TRP A 287 23.55 2.08 21.14
C TRP A 287 23.59 2.08 19.61
N GLU A 288 22.40 2.03 19.02
CA GLU A 288 22.14 2.11 17.59
C GLU A 288 21.21 3.30 17.36
N LEU A 289 21.63 4.20 16.48
CA LEU A 289 20.81 5.30 15.98
C LEU A 289 20.26 4.90 14.62
N SER A 290 18.95 4.98 14.44
CA SER A 290 18.31 4.72 13.14
C SER A 290 17.48 5.90 12.67
N PHE A 291 17.43 6.10 11.36
CA PHE A 291 16.54 7.07 10.70
C PHE A 291 16.29 6.65 9.24
N VAL A 292 15.35 7.31 8.56
CA VAL A 292 15.06 7.07 7.15
C VAL A 292 15.46 8.25 6.27
N LEU A 293 16.05 7.94 5.13
CA LEU A 293 16.41 8.87 4.06
C LEU A 293 15.51 8.67 2.83
N PRO A 294 15.18 9.76 2.12
CA PRO A 294 14.47 9.69 0.83
C PRO A 294 15.39 9.16 -0.27
N ASP A 295 14.79 8.77 -1.40
CA ASP A 295 15.53 8.26 -2.55
C ASP A 295 16.61 9.24 -3.04
N GLY A 296 17.80 8.69 -3.28
CA GLY A 296 18.97 9.44 -3.76
C GLY A 296 19.73 10.22 -2.67
N ALA A 297 19.26 10.20 -1.42
CA ALA A 297 20.00 10.71 -0.27
C ALA A 297 20.87 9.61 0.36
N GLU A 298 21.99 10.01 0.97
CA GLU A 298 22.95 9.10 1.57
C GLU A 298 23.67 9.77 2.76
N VAL A 299 24.19 8.97 3.69
CA VAL A 299 25.07 9.50 4.75
C VAL A 299 26.31 10.11 4.09
N TYR A 300 26.70 11.31 4.50
CA TYR A 300 27.84 11.98 3.87
C TYR A 300 29.14 11.30 4.27
N LEU A 301 29.80 10.66 3.29
CA LEU A 301 30.98 9.82 3.55
C LEU A 301 32.11 10.52 4.30
N LYS A 302 32.41 11.79 3.99
CA LYS A 302 33.53 12.49 4.65
C LYS A 302 33.26 12.74 6.14
N TRP A 303 32.01 13.00 6.49
CA TRP A 303 31.59 13.10 7.88
C TRP A 303 31.69 11.75 8.58
N LEU A 304 31.19 10.68 7.94
CA LEU A 304 31.26 9.33 8.49
C LEU A 304 32.71 8.90 8.74
N GLU A 305 33.63 9.22 7.81
CA GLU A 305 35.06 8.97 7.97
C GLU A 305 35.66 9.75 9.15
N SER A 306 35.28 11.03 9.35
CA SER A 306 35.76 11.84 10.47
C SER A 306 35.21 11.38 11.82
N GLU A 307 33.99 10.84 11.84
CA GLU A 307 33.31 10.32 13.03
C GLU A 307 33.49 8.80 13.23
N SER A 308 34.40 8.16 12.48
CA SER A 308 34.65 6.70 12.56
C SER A 308 35.16 6.21 13.92
N SER A 309 35.58 7.12 14.82
CA SER A 309 35.90 6.79 16.21
C SER A 309 34.68 6.78 17.15
N TRP A 310 33.53 7.22 16.63
CA TRP A 310 32.27 7.40 17.36
C TRP A 310 31.18 6.46 16.86
N VAL A 311 31.03 6.34 15.55
CA VAL A 311 29.96 5.57 14.93
C VAL A 311 30.43 4.80 13.70
N GLU A 312 29.82 3.65 13.47
CA GLU A 312 29.97 2.83 12.27
C GLU A 312 28.62 2.71 11.55
N LEU A 313 28.63 2.81 10.22
CA LEU A 313 27.44 2.55 9.41
C LEU A 313 27.22 1.04 9.28
N ASN A 314 26.11 0.55 9.80
CA ASN A 314 25.71 -0.84 9.64
C ASN A 314 25.15 -1.07 8.23
N THR A 315 26.03 -1.39 7.28
CA THR A 315 25.68 -1.56 5.86
C THR A 315 24.74 -2.72 5.58
N GLU A 316 24.70 -3.74 6.45
CA GLU A 316 23.78 -4.88 6.30
C GLU A 316 22.34 -4.50 6.61
N LYS A 317 22.13 -3.67 7.66
CA LYS A 317 20.80 -3.16 8.03
C LYS A 317 20.38 -1.93 7.24
N SER A 318 21.33 -1.14 6.76
CA SER A 318 21.08 0.14 6.08
C SER A 318 20.67 -0.06 4.62
N VAL A 319 19.43 -0.49 4.41
CA VAL A 319 18.85 -0.78 3.09
C VAL A 319 17.52 -0.06 2.89
N ASN A 320 17.13 0.16 1.64
CA ASN A 320 15.84 0.78 1.25
C ASN A 320 15.60 2.16 1.89
N GLY A 321 16.67 2.94 2.06
CA GLY A 321 16.64 4.27 2.69
C GLY A 321 16.69 4.24 4.21
N ASN A 322 16.55 3.09 4.88
CA ASN A 322 16.82 3.00 6.31
C ASN A 322 18.34 3.13 6.54
N VAL A 323 18.73 3.85 7.57
CA VAL A 323 20.11 4.04 7.99
C VAL A 323 20.23 3.62 9.45
N TYR A 324 21.27 2.85 9.76
CA TYR A 324 21.60 2.39 11.11
C TYR A 324 23.07 2.72 11.39
N LEU A 325 23.30 3.52 12.43
CA LEU A 325 24.62 3.89 12.93
C LEU A 325 24.82 3.24 14.29
N ASP A 326 25.79 2.34 14.38
CA ASP A 326 26.17 1.64 15.62
C ASP A 326 27.26 2.43 16.34
N SER A 327 27.17 2.55 17.66
CA SER A 327 28.18 3.24 18.46
C SER A 327 29.47 2.44 18.59
N GLU A 328 30.61 3.12 18.49
CA GLU A 328 31.91 2.57 18.88
C GLU A 328 32.05 2.47 20.43
N PRO A 329 32.89 1.56 20.96
CA PRO A 329 33.07 1.41 22.39
C PRO A 329 33.54 2.70 23.11
N GLY A 330 32.97 2.97 24.28
CA GLY A 330 33.36 4.08 25.15
C GLY A 330 32.45 5.31 25.08
N HIS A 331 31.45 5.31 24.20
CA HIS A 331 30.46 6.39 24.05
C HIS A 331 29.20 6.13 24.87
N VAL A 332 29.40 5.98 26.18
CA VAL A 332 28.36 5.63 27.14
C VAL A 332 27.35 6.76 27.34
N ILE A 333 26.07 6.47 27.13
CA ILE A 333 24.96 7.36 27.52
C ILE A 333 24.62 7.04 28.97
N SER A 334 25.06 7.91 29.89
CA SER A 334 24.68 7.81 31.30
C SER A 334 23.32 8.50 31.54
N PRO A 335 22.54 8.04 32.55
CA PRO A 335 21.33 8.75 32.96
C PRO A 335 21.60 10.23 33.25
N GLU A 336 20.68 11.10 32.82
CA GLU A 336 20.73 12.56 32.99
C GLU A 336 21.92 13.27 32.30
N LYS A 337 22.75 12.56 31.53
CA LYS A 337 23.87 13.14 30.79
C LYS A 337 23.67 12.95 29.29
N ASN A 338 23.33 14.05 28.64
CA ASN A 338 23.16 14.07 27.20
C ASN A 338 24.49 13.91 26.46
N ILE A 339 24.43 13.22 25.33
CA ILE A 339 25.47 13.18 24.32
C ILE A 339 25.00 14.02 23.12
N GLU A 340 25.87 14.89 22.63
CA GLU A 340 25.65 15.61 21.39
C GLU A 340 26.34 14.86 20.25
N LEU A 341 25.60 14.62 19.17
CA LEU A 341 26.11 14.01 17.94
C LEU A 341 25.62 14.86 16.76
N ASP A 342 26.55 15.49 16.06
CA ASP A 342 26.23 16.17 14.81
C ASP A 342 26.35 15.15 13.67
N ILE A 343 25.32 15.04 12.82
CA ILE A 343 25.35 14.19 11.63
C ILE A 343 25.20 14.99 10.34
N GLU A 344 25.81 14.50 9.26
CA GLU A 344 25.72 15.11 7.93
C GLU A 344 25.19 14.12 6.89
N ILE A 345 24.15 14.55 6.16
CA ILE A 345 23.48 13.78 5.13
C ILE A 345 23.59 14.52 3.80
N LEU A 346 23.86 13.78 2.73
CA LEU A 346 23.94 14.29 1.37
C LEU A 346 22.63 14.03 0.62
N TYR A 347 21.93 15.09 0.23
CA TYR A 347 20.66 15.04 -0.49
C TYR A 347 20.81 15.41 -1.97
N PRO A 348 19.93 14.87 -2.86
CA PRO A 348 20.02 15.11 -4.30
C PRO A 348 19.65 16.54 -4.72
N ASN A 349 18.91 17.26 -3.88
CA ASN A 349 18.47 18.64 -4.11
C ASN A 349 18.29 19.36 -2.76
N GLN A 350 17.96 20.66 -2.82
CA GLN A 350 17.63 21.46 -1.65
C GLN A 350 16.10 21.44 -1.43
N SER A 351 15.65 21.03 -0.24
CA SER A 351 14.25 21.05 0.18
C SER A 351 14.13 21.37 1.67
N THR A 352 13.01 21.97 2.09
CA THR A 352 12.65 22.13 3.50
C THR A 352 12.24 20.81 4.14
N ASP A 353 11.77 19.84 3.35
CA ASP A 353 11.39 18.51 3.85
C ASP A 353 12.59 17.73 4.39
N TYR A 354 13.81 18.12 4.01
CA TYR A 354 15.07 17.56 4.51
C TYR A 354 15.58 18.30 5.76
N GLN A 355 14.80 19.16 6.41
CA GLN A 355 15.23 19.80 7.67
C GLN A 355 14.89 18.95 8.90
N THR A 356 14.26 17.79 8.71
CA THR A 356 13.88 16.88 9.79
C THR A 356 14.09 15.44 9.33
N LEU A 357 14.87 14.67 10.09
CA LEU A 357 15.03 13.24 9.91
C LEU A 357 13.76 12.53 10.38
N LYS A 358 13.26 11.61 9.55
CA LYS A 358 12.11 10.78 9.90
C LYS A 358 12.56 9.45 10.51
N ASN A 359 11.68 8.81 11.27
CA ASN A 359 11.95 7.55 11.98
C ASN A 359 13.21 7.60 12.85
N LEU A 360 13.53 8.78 13.39
CA LEU A 360 14.73 8.98 14.20
C LEU A 360 14.57 8.28 15.55
N ARG A 361 15.35 7.23 15.79
CA ARG A 361 15.25 6.38 16.97
C ARG A 361 16.62 6.07 17.53
N LEU A 362 16.64 5.86 18.83
CA LEU A 362 17.80 5.43 19.58
C LEU A 362 17.47 4.14 20.33
N MET A 363 18.27 3.10 20.13
CA MET A 363 18.06 1.79 20.73
C MET A 363 19.34 1.31 21.40
N GLN A 364 19.19 0.49 22.45
CA GLN A 364 20.33 -0.20 23.05
C GLN A 364 20.69 -1.42 22.19
N LEU A 365 21.99 -1.57 21.89
CA LEU A 365 22.52 -2.79 21.29
C LEU A 365 22.77 -3.85 22.38
N ALA A 366 22.49 -5.10 22.04
CA ALA A 366 22.64 -6.24 22.94
C ALA A 366 24.11 -6.62 23.22
#